data_AF-A0AA51YM59-F1
#
_entry.id   AF-A0AA51YM59-F1
#
_cell.length_a   1.000
_cell.length_b   1.000
_cell.length_c   1.000
_cell.angle_alpha   90.00
_cell.angle_beta   90.00
_cell.angle_gamma   90.00
#
_symmetry.space_group_name_H-M   'P 1'
#
loop_
_entity.id
_entity.type
_entity.pdbx_description
1 polymer ?
#
loop_
_entity_poly.entity_id
_entity_poly.type
_entity_poly.pdbx_seq_one_letter_code
_entity_poly.pdbx_strand_id
1 'polypeptide(L)'
;MIDNGIIIEKAIWKIAAEYDLDVRTVEDAINFSEVQLDLEKLVGEGIFCFRGPNENVKYDNASLCLSNKILANAGVAKILIPLICDRIRNWDHEDIEVLLSELKKVITIMELNPDEYPGLQECSIGPKDLPSEKIPDDIKEKCDVWAMDKKGMCLVGIDANKLMHIDDIRKAPAGCP
;
A
#
# COMPACT_ATOMS: atom_id res chain seq x y z
N MET A 1 -30.43 8.07 -13.47
CA MET A 1 -30.13 8.49 -12.09
C MET A 1 -28.94 7.65 -11.66
N ILE A 2 -27.90 8.29 -11.14
CA ILE A 2 -26.70 7.58 -10.68
C ILE A 2 -27.09 6.75 -9.46
N ASP A 3 -26.72 5.47 -9.45
CA ASP A 3 -26.93 4.61 -8.29
C ASP A 3 -25.69 4.67 -7.39
N ASN A 4 -25.82 5.39 -6.27
CA ASN A 4 -24.75 5.53 -5.30
C ASN A 4 -24.34 4.18 -4.68
N GLY A 5 -25.29 3.25 -4.54
CA GLY A 5 -25.05 1.94 -3.95
C GLY A 5 -24.06 1.12 -4.79
N ILE A 6 -24.22 1.11 -6.11
CA ILE A 6 -23.32 0.40 -7.04
C ILE A 6 -21.88 0.92 -6.94
N ILE A 7 -21.71 2.23 -6.76
CA ILE A 7 -20.38 2.86 -6.70
C ILE A 7 -19.69 2.54 -5.39
N ILE A 8 -20.44 2.63 -4.29
CA ILE A 8 -19.96 2.28 -2.95
C ILE A 8 -19.51 0.82 -2.93
N GLU A 9 -20.36 -0.09 -3.42
CA GLU A 9 -20.02 -1.50 -3.52
C GLU A 9 -18.74 -1.70 -4.34
N LYS A 10 -18.68 -1.16 -5.56
CA LYS A 10 -17.49 -1.25 -6.41
C LYS A 10 -16.23 -0.71 -5.75
N ALA A 11 -16.32 0.40 -5.01
CA ALA A 11 -15.18 0.98 -4.32
C ALA A 11 -14.65 0.06 -3.21
N ILE A 12 -15.55 -0.54 -2.42
CA ILE A 12 -15.20 -1.50 -1.37
C ILE A 12 -14.54 -2.74 -1.97
N TRP A 13 -15.14 -3.33 -3.01
CA TRP A 13 -14.56 -4.47 -3.73
C TRP A 13 -13.21 -4.16 -4.34
N LYS A 14 -13.03 -2.94 -4.85
CA LYS A 14 -11.76 -2.48 -5.39
C LYS A 14 -10.68 -2.40 -4.31
N ILE A 15 -10.97 -1.83 -3.15
CA ILE A 15 -10.03 -1.79 -2.02
C ILE A 15 -9.70 -3.23 -1.59
N ALA A 16 -10.70 -4.08 -1.42
CA ALA A 16 -10.50 -5.47 -1.02
C ALA A 16 -9.54 -6.20 -1.98
N ALA A 17 -9.77 -6.08 -3.29
CA ALA A 17 -8.92 -6.72 -4.29
C ALA A 17 -7.51 -6.13 -4.38
N GLU A 18 -7.37 -4.80 -4.35
CA GLU A 18 -6.08 -4.13 -4.54
C GLU A 18 -5.15 -4.27 -3.32
N TYR A 19 -5.74 -4.43 -2.13
CA TYR A 19 -5.01 -4.54 -0.87
C TYR A 19 -4.96 -5.96 -0.31
N ASP A 20 -5.44 -6.96 -1.06
CA ASP A 20 -5.56 -8.36 -0.64
C ASP A 20 -6.23 -8.48 0.74
N LEU A 21 -7.42 -7.92 0.85
CA LEU A 21 -8.27 -7.92 2.05
C LEU A 21 -9.62 -8.56 1.72
N ASP A 22 -10.27 -9.11 2.75
CA ASP A 22 -11.67 -9.51 2.63
C ASP A 22 -12.56 -8.27 2.52
N VAL A 23 -13.62 -8.35 1.70
CA VAL A 23 -14.63 -7.29 1.56
C VAL A 23 -15.20 -6.86 2.92
N ARG A 24 -15.48 -7.83 3.80
CA ARG A 24 -15.97 -7.57 5.16
C ARG A 24 -15.00 -6.75 5.99
N THR A 25 -13.69 -6.99 5.86
CA THR A 25 -12.67 -6.21 6.57
C THR A 25 -12.70 -4.75 6.16
N VAL A 26 -12.93 -4.48 4.87
CA VAL A 26 -13.07 -3.11 4.36
C VAL A 26 -14.37 -2.47 4.86
N GLU A 27 -15.48 -3.21 4.82
CA GLU A 27 -16.78 -2.75 5.37
C GLU A 27 -16.68 -2.43 6.87
N ASP A 28 -16.07 -3.31 7.66
CA ASP A 28 -15.85 -3.13 9.08
C ASP A 28 -14.95 -1.92 9.35
N ALA A 29 -13.88 -1.74 8.58
CA ALA A 29 -13.01 -0.56 8.70
C ALA A 29 -13.78 0.75 8.45
N ILE A 30 -14.71 0.76 7.49
CA ILE A 30 -15.57 1.92 7.22
C ILE A 30 -16.58 2.14 8.36
N ASN A 31 -17.24 1.08 8.82
CA ASN A 31 -18.32 1.16 9.81
C ASN A 31 -17.83 1.46 11.23
N PHE A 32 -16.63 0.98 11.57
CA PHE A 32 -16.02 1.15 12.89
C PHE A 32 -14.90 2.20 12.91
N SER A 33 -14.73 2.96 11.82
CA SER A 33 -13.82 4.11 11.80
C SER A 33 -14.20 5.13 12.87
N GLU A 34 -13.22 5.58 13.64
CA GLU A 34 -13.39 6.68 14.60
C GLU A 34 -13.67 8.02 13.91
N VAL A 35 -13.37 8.13 12.62
CA VAL A 35 -13.66 9.29 11.77
C VAL A 35 -14.78 8.92 10.80
N GLN A 36 -16.00 9.38 11.08
CA GLN A 36 -17.18 9.03 10.29
C GLN A 36 -17.00 9.35 8.79
N LEU A 37 -17.38 8.39 7.93
CA LEU A 37 -17.53 8.59 6.49
C LEU A 37 -18.99 8.72 6.11
N ASP A 38 -19.33 9.83 5.47
CA ASP A 38 -20.58 9.98 4.73
C ASP A 38 -20.34 9.58 3.26
N LEU A 39 -20.50 8.29 2.97
CA LEU A 39 -20.19 7.74 1.64
C LEU A 39 -21.06 8.36 0.54
N GLU A 40 -22.35 8.62 0.81
CA GLU A 40 -23.24 9.23 -0.16
C GLU A 40 -22.80 10.66 -0.50
N LYS A 41 -22.41 11.44 0.52
CA LYS A 41 -21.85 12.76 0.31
C LYS A 41 -20.55 12.71 -0.48
N LEU A 42 -19.64 11.77 -0.15
CA LEU A 42 -18.36 11.62 -0.86
C LEU A 42 -18.55 11.27 -2.34
N VAL A 43 -19.56 10.44 -2.66
CA VAL A 43 -19.99 10.15 -4.03
C VAL A 43 -20.49 11.43 -4.71
N GLY A 44 -21.35 12.22 -4.04
CA GLY A 44 -21.87 13.48 -4.55
C GLY A 44 -20.78 14.53 -4.84
N GLU A 45 -19.79 14.65 -3.95
CA GLU A 45 -18.62 15.53 -4.15
C GLU A 45 -17.72 15.06 -5.30
N GLY A 46 -17.73 13.76 -5.60
CA GLY A 46 -16.96 13.14 -6.68
C GLY A 46 -17.66 13.16 -8.05
N ILE A 47 -18.73 13.95 -8.23
CA ILE A 47 -19.57 13.91 -9.44
C ILE A 47 -18.79 14.16 -10.76
N PHE A 48 -17.64 14.82 -10.69
CA PHE A 48 -16.78 15.04 -11.85
C PHE A 48 -16.09 13.76 -12.36
N CYS A 49 -15.98 12.70 -11.55
CA CYS A 49 -15.39 11.41 -11.92
C CYS A 49 -16.33 10.53 -12.75
N PHE A 50 -17.59 10.92 -12.91
CA PHE A 50 -18.62 10.19 -13.66
C PHE A 50 -18.52 10.41 -15.17
N ARG A 51 -17.33 10.21 -15.71
CA ARG A 51 -17.03 10.39 -17.14
C ARG A 51 -16.70 9.05 -17.76
N GLY A 52 -17.17 8.83 -18.97
CA GLY A 52 -16.91 7.58 -19.69
C GLY A 52 -17.88 7.37 -20.85
N PRO A 53 -17.52 6.49 -21.79
CA PRO A 53 -18.34 6.20 -22.97
C PRO A 53 -19.64 5.45 -22.64
N ASN A 54 -19.74 4.83 -21.45
CA ASN A 54 -20.93 4.11 -20.99
C ASN A 54 -21.02 4.13 -19.45
N GLU A 55 -22.13 3.65 -18.90
CA GLU A 55 -22.39 3.65 -17.45
C GLU A 55 -21.38 2.82 -16.65
N ASN A 56 -20.96 1.65 -17.15
CA ASN A 56 -19.96 0.83 -16.45
C ASN A 56 -18.65 1.59 -16.27
N VAL A 57 -18.15 2.24 -17.32
CA VAL A 57 -16.91 3.04 -17.22
C VAL A 57 -17.10 4.24 -16.29
N LYS A 58 -18.28 4.87 -16.28
CA LYS A 58 -18.58 5.95 -15.32
C LYS A 58 -18.54 5.45 -13.88
N TYR A 59 -19.15 4.29 -13.61
CA TYR A 59 -19.14 3.67 -12.28
C TYR A 59 -17.75 3.24 -11.85
N ASP A 60 -16.96 2.65 -12.75
CA ASP A 60 -15.59 2.25 -12.46
C ASP A 60 -14.73 3.48 -12.11
N ASN A 61 -14.82 4.56 -12.89
CA ASN A 61 -14.10 5.80 -12.61
C ASN A 61 -14.54 6.48 -11.30
N ALA A 62 -15.86 6.50 -11.03
CA ALA A 62 -16.38 7.01 -9.77
C ALA A 62 -15.93 6.16 -8.58
N SER A 63 -15.92 4.83 -8.72
CA SER A 63 -15.50 3.91 -7.67
C SER A 63 -14.01 4.01 -7.36
N LEU A 64 -13.16 4.28 -8.36
CA LEU A 64 -11.73 4.57 -8.16
C LEU A 64 -11.52 5.85 -7.35
N CYS A 65 -12.31 6.90 -7.62
CA CYS A 65 -12.22 8.13 -6.83
C CYS A 65 -12.71 7.89 -5.40
N LEU A 66 -13.83 7.18 -5.25
CA LEU A 66 -14.37 6.86 -3.93
C LEU A 66 -13.44 5.96 -3.12
N SER A 67 -12.78 4.97 -3.74
CA SER A 67 -11.81 4.11 -3.03
C SER A 67 -10.67 4.93 -2.44
N ASN A 68 -10.14 5.89 -3.18
CA ASN A 68 -9.08 6.78 -2.68
C ASN A 68 -9.60 7.67 -1.55
N LYS A 69 -10.84 8.18 -1.64
CA LYS A 69 -11.45 8.97 -0.55
C LYS A 69 -11.68 8.15 0.72
N ILE A 70 -12.04 6.87 0.58
CA ILE A 70 -12.18 5.95 1.71
C ILE A 70 -10.82 5.71 2.37
N LEU A 71 -9.78 5.44 1.59
CA LEU A 71 -8.42 5.22 2.10
C LEU A 71 -7.78 6.49 2.68
N ALA A 72 -8.17 7.67 2.18
CA ALA A 72 -7.79 8.98 2.72
C ALA A 72 -8.52 9.34 4.02
N ASN A 73 -9.41 8.48 4.53
CA ASN A 73 -9.98 8.66 5.86
C ASN A 73 -9.04 8.08 6.91
N ALA A 74 -8.53 8.92 7.80
CA ALA A 74 -7.56 8.53 8.82
C ALA A 74 -8.02 7.36 9.70
N GLY A 75 -9.30 7.29 10.06
CA GLY A 75 -9.83 6.20 10.89
C GLY A 75 -9.90 4.86 10.14
N VAL A 76 -10.22 4.87 8.84
CA VAL A 76 -10.12 3.68 7.98
C VAL A 76 -8.66 3.26 7.81
N ALA A 77 -7.77 4.21 7.48
CA ALA A 77 -6.34 3.94 7.31
C ALA A 77 -5.74 3.31 8.58
N LYS A 78 -6.09 3.80 9.76
CA LYS A 78 -5.65 3.28 11.07
C LYS A 78 -6.08 1.85 11.34
N ILE A 79 -7.18 1.39 10.72
CA ILE A 79 -7.63 -0.01 10.82
C ILE A 79 -6.93 -0.88 9.76
N LEU A 80 -6.78 -0.39 8.54
CA LEU A 80 -6.25 -1.20 7.42
C LEU A 80 -4.73 -1.33 7.43
N ILE A 81 -3.99 -0.25 7.71
CA ILE A 81 -2.51 -0.24 7.70
C ILE A 81 -1.92 -1.33 8.61
N PRO A 82 -2.38 -1.52 9.87
CA PRO A 82 -1.84 -2.56 10.74
C PRO A 82 -1.96 -3.97 10.15
N LEU A 83 -3.06 -4.28 9.44
CA LEU A 83 -3.25 -5.59 8.82
C LEU A 83 -2.21 -5.86 7.74
N ILE A 84 -1.91 -4.85 6.93
CA ILE A 84 -0.87 -4.93 5.89
C ILE A 84 0.52 -5.02 6.53
N CYS A 85 0.77 -4.22 7.59
CA CYS A 85 2.01 -4.27 8.35
C CYS A 85 2.25 -5.64 8.99
N ASP A 86 1.19 -6.32 9.46
CA ASP A 86 1.31 -7.67 10.01
C ASP A 86 1.68 -8.68 8.92
N ARG A 87 1.20 -8.53 7.69
CA ARG A 87 1.67 -9.35 6.56
C ARG A 87 3.13 -9.08 6.23
N ILE A 88 3.54 -7.82 6.24
CA ILE A 88 4.95 -7.43 6.07
C ILE A 88 5.81 -8.13 7.12
N ARG A 89 5.46 -8.02 8.40
CA ARG A 89 6.21 -8.64 9.53
C ARG A 89 6.28 -10.16 9.46
N ASN A 90 5.27 -10.81 8.89
CA ASN A 90 5.16 -12.26 8.75
C ASN A 90 5.54 -12.77 7.35
N TRP A 91 6.17 -11.94 6.52
CA TRP A 91 6.65 -12.35 5.20
C TRP A 91 7.60 -13.56 5.33
N ASP A 92 7.47 -14.52 4.42
CA ASP A 92 8.15 -15.83 4.48
C ASP A 92 9.58 -15.84 3.91
N HIS A 93 10.05 -14.68 3.46
CA HIS A 93 11.35 -14.46 2.85
C HIS A 93 11.58 -15.19 1.52
N GLU A 94 10.55 -15.72 0.86
CA GLU A 94 10.71 -16.51 -0.38
C GLU A 94 10.84 -15.64 -1.64
N ASP A 95 10.12 -14.53 -1.68
CA ASP A 95 10.05 -13.65 -2.84
C ASP A 95 9.99 -12.18 -2.40
N ILE A 96 11.05 -11.43 -2.69
CA ILE A 96 11.16 -10.02 -2.31
C ILE A 96 10.10 -9.14 -3.00
N GLU A 97 9.56 -9.57 -4.15
CA GLU A 97 8.52 -8.83 -4.86
C GLU A 97 7.21 -8.78 -4.06
N VAL A 98 6.93 -9.83 -3.28
CA VAL A 98 5.78 -9.86 -2.36
C VAL A 98 5.95 -8.81 -1.28
N LEU A 99 7.13 -8.74 -0.65
CA LEU A 99 7.42 -7.70 0.36
C LEU A 99 7.30 -6.30 -0.23
N LEU A 100 7.87 -6.07 -1.42
CA LEU A 100 7.77 -4.79 -2.12
C LEU A 100 6.32 -4.40 -2.45
N SER A 101 5.50 -5.38 -2.84
CA SER A 101 4.07 -5.17 -3.11
C SER A 101 3.33 -4.72 -1.85
N GLU A 102 3.54 -5.40 -0.72
CA GLU A 102 2.92 -5.02 0.56
C GLU A 102 3.37 -3.63 1.03
N LEU A 103 4.66 -3.30 0.87
CA LEU A 103 5.18 -1.97 1.21
C LEU A 103 4.52 -0.88 0.37
N LYS A 104 4.37 -1.08 -0.94
CA LYS A 104 3.70 -0.13 -1.83
C LYS A 104 2.25 0.14 -1.43
N LYS A 105 1.53 -0.90 -0.99
CA LYS A 105 0.16 -0.75 -0.48
C LYS A 105 0.12 0.15 0.75
N VAL A 106 0.98 -0.07 1.74
CA VAL A 106 1.06 0.79 2.93
C VAL A 106 1.41 2.23 2.54
N ILE A 107 2.44 2.42 1.71
CA ILE A 107 2.87 3.75 1.24
C ILE A 107 1.72 4.48 0.55
N THR A 108 0.97 3.80 -0.31
CA THR A 108 -0.15 4.41 -1.03
C THR A 108 -1.22 4.94 -0.08
N ILE A 109 -1.54 4.23 1.01
CA ILE A 109 -2.50 4.73 2.01
C ILE A 109 -1.90 5.91 2.80
N MET A 110 -0.62 5.85 3.16
CA MET A 110 0.06 6.91 3.89
C MET A 110 0.16 8.21 3.07
N GLU A 111 0.45 8.11 1.76
CA GLU A 111 0.50 9.25 0.84
C GLU A 111 -0.86 9.97 0.70
N LEU A 112 -1.96 9.26 0.94
CA LEU A 112 -3.31 9.85 1.01
C LEU A 112 -3.57 10.59 2.34
N ASN A 113 -2.74 10.38 3.36
CA ASN A 113 -2.88 10.91 4.72
C ASN A 113 -1.54 11.49 5.25
N PRO A 114 -0.90 12.43 4.54
CA PRO A 114 0.49 12.84 4.83
C PRO A 114 0.66 13.52 6.20
N ASP A 115 -0.39 14.16 6.73
CA ASP A 115 -0.36 14.82 8.04
C ASP A 115 -0.37 13.82 9.21
N GLU A 116 -1.00 12.65 9.03
CA GLU A 116 -1.06 11.57 10.03
C GLU A 116 0.09 10.58 9.87
N TYR A 117 0.70 10.52 8.68
CA TYR A 117 1.73 9.56 8.31
C TYR A 117 2.85 10.25 7.52
N PRO A 118 3.75 11.02 8.17
CA PRO A 118 4.82 11.77 7.51
C PRO A 118 5.92 10.89 6.90
N GLY A 119 5.83 9.56 7.05
CA GLY A 119 6.72 8.59 6.39
C GLY A 119 6.73 7.22 7.07
N LEU A 120 7.32 6.23 6.39
CA LEU A 120 7.40 4.81 6.80
C LEU A 120 7.91 4.57 8.24
N GLN A 121 8.72 5.50 8.76
CA GLN A 121 9.31 5.41 10.10
C GLN A 121 8.27 5.39 11.21
N GLU A 122 7.16 6.13 11.08
CA GLU A 122 6.11 6.15 12.12
C GLU A 122 5.26 4.87 12.13
N CYS A 123 5.24 4.13 11.01
CA CYS A 123 4.60 2.82 10.92
C CYS A 123 5.50 1.65 11.38
N SER A 124 6.67 1.94 11.98
CA SER A 124 7.69 0.93 12.33
C SER A 124 8.18 0.13 11.11
N ILE A 125 8.27 0.78 9.95
CA ILE A 125 8.77 0.21 8.69
C ILE A 125 10.09 0.92 8.34
N GLY A 126 11.06 0.91 9.25
CA GLY A 126 12.43 1.31 8.93
C GLY A 126 13.22 0.19 8.25
N PRO A 127 14.38 0.49 7.61
CA PRO A 127 15.27 -0.52 7.04
C PRO A 127 15.69 -1.62 8.03
N LYS A 128 15.70 -1.32 9.33
CA LYS A 128 16.07 -2.26 10.39
C LYS A 128 14.91 -3.09 10.91
N ASP A 129 13.69 -2.69 10.58
CA ASP A 129 12.46 -3.28 11.10
C ASP A 129 11.81 -4.24 10.09
N LEU A 130 12.30 -4.23 8.84
CA LEU A 130 11.84 -5.17 7.83
C LEU A 130 12.37 -6.58 8.09
N PRO A 131 11.52 -7.61 7.93
CA PRO A 131 11.98 -9.00 7.92
C PRO A 131 12.91 -9.21 6.73
N SER A 132 14.01 -9.92 6.98
CA SER A 132 15.06 -10.14 6.00
C SER A 132 15.85 -11.39 6.33
N GLU A 133 16.34 -12.06 5.29
CA GLU A 133 17.48 -12.97 5.43
C GLU A 133 18.75 -12.22 5.84
N LYS A 134 19.75 -12.96 6.33
CA LYS A 134 21.02 -12.39 6.76
C LYS A 134 21.74 -11.71 5.59
N ILE A 135 21.76 -10.37 5.60
CA ILE A 135 22.49 -9.56 4.63
C ILE A 135 24.01 -9.73 4.85
N PRO A 136 24.77 -10.17 3.83
CA PRO A 136 26.22 -10.35 3.94
C PRO A 136 26.99 -9.06 4.19
N ASP A 137 28.03 -9.13 5.03
CA ASP A 137 28.78 -7.94 5.44
C ASP A 137 29.57 -7.29 4.29
N ASP A 138 29.92 -8.06 3.24
CA ASP A 138 30.66 -7.59 2.07
C ASP A 138 29.89 -6.61 1.18
N ILE A 139 28.56 -6.53 1.34
CA ILE A 139 27.71 -5.62 0.56
C ILE A 139 27.13 -4.47 1.37
N LYS A 140 27.22 -4.51 2.70
CA LYS A 140 26.62 -3.50 3.60
C LYS A 140 27.12 -2.09 3.35
N GLU A 141 28.39 -1.94 2.97
CA GLU A 141 29.00 -0.64 2.68
C GLU A 141 28.84 -0.22 1.21
N LYS A 142 28.30 -1.09 0.35
CA LYS A 142 28.13 -0.81 -1.09
C LYS A 142 26.77 -0.21 -1.42
N CYS A 143 25.73 -0.67 -0.74
CA CYS A 143 24.35 -0.32 -1.02
C CYS A 143 23.54 -0.33 0.28
N ASP A 144 22.58 0.60 0.39
CA ASP A 144 21.58 0.60 1.44
C ASP A 144 20.56 -0.51 1.15
N VAL A 145 20.85 -1.71 1.66
CA VAL A 145 19.98 -2.88 1.57
C VAL A 145 19.02 -2.88 2.75
N TRP A 146 17.72 -2.90 2.45
CA TRP A 146 16.65 -2.90 3.43
C TRP A 146 16.24 -4.31 3.83
N ALA A 147 16.12 -5.21 2.85
CA ALA A 147 15.77 -6.59 3.07
C ALA A 147 16.34 -7.47 1.94
N MET A 148 16.50 -8.76 2.21
CA MET A 148 16.95 -9.76 1.25
C MET A 148 16.10 -11.02 1.38
N ASP A 149 15.72 -11.60 0.25
CA ASP A 149 15.04 -12.91 0.21
C ASP A 149 16.04 -14.08 0.23
N LYS A 150 15.51 -15.31 0.34
CA LYS A 150 16.30 -16.55 0.35
C LYS A 150 17.06 -16.82 -0.94
N LYS A 151 16.69 -16.16 -2.04
CA LYS A 151 17.31 -16.31 -3.37
C LYS A 151 18.41 -15.28 -3.60
N GLY A 152 18.59 -14.32 -2.68
CA GLY A 152 19.60 -13.26 -2.78
C GLY A 152 19.12 -12.02 -3.53
N MET A 153 17.82 -11.89 -3.80
CA MET A 153 17.25 -10.63 -4.28
C MET A 153 17.06 -9.66 -3.12
N CYS A 154 17.58 -8.45 -3.30
CA CYS A 154 17.62 -7.41 -2.28
C CYS A 154 16.66 -6.28 -2.61
N LEU A 155 15.97 -5.78 -1.60
CA LEU A 155 15.25 -4.53 -1.61
C LEU A 155 16.22 -3.39 -1.28
N VAL A 156 16.36 -2.43 -2.20
CA VAL A 156 17.37 -1.36 -2.14
C VAL A 156 16.76 0.01 -2.48
N GLY A 157 17.56 1.05 -2.28
CA GLY A 157 17.21 2.44 -2.54
C GLY A 157 16.68 3.17 -1.31
N ILE A 158 16.67 4.51 -1.36
CA ILE A 158 16.31 5.37 -0.21
C ILE A 158 14.88 5.13 0.30
N ASP A 159 13.98 4.64 -0.55
CA ASP A 159 12.57 4.38 -0.20
C ASP A 159 12.19 2.89 -0.33
N ALA A 160 13.19 1.99 -0.34
CA ALA A 160 12.97 0.55 -0.49
C ALA A 160 12.13 0.18 -1.73
N ASN A 161 12.35 0.86 -2.85
CA ASN A 161 11.49 0.77 -4.04
C ASN A 161 12.15 0.10 -5.25
N LYS A 162 13.40 -0.35 -5.12
CA LYS A 162 14.17 -1.01 -6.18
C LYS A 162 14.58 -2.42 -5.75
N LEU A 163 14.78 -3.27 -6.75
CA LEU A 163 15.24 -4.64 -6.56
C LEU A 163 16.59 -4.82 -7.25
N MET A 164 17.52 -5.48 -6.56
CA MET A 164 18.81 -5.83 -7.12
C MET A 164 19.30 -7.16 -6.57
N HIS A 165 19.84 -8.02 -7.42
CA HIS A 165 20.42 -9.27 -6.95
C HIS A 165 21.76 -9.00 -6.24
N ILE A 166 22.07 -9.78 -5.20
CA ILE A 166 23.28 -9.63 -4.41
C ILE A 166 24.57 -9.66 -5.26
N ASP A 167 24.62 -10.51 -6.28
CA ASP A 167 25.79 -10.61 -7.15
C ASP A 167 26.00 -9.37 -8.00
N ASP A 168 24.95 -8.63 -8.29
CA ASP A 168 25.05 -7.37 -9.02
C ASP A 168 25.48 -6.25 -8.07
N ILE A 169 25.00 -6.24 -6.82
CA ILE A 169 25.47 -5.31 -5.78
C ILE A 169 26.98 -5.48 -5.55
N ARG A 170 27.48 -6.72 -5.53
CA ARG A 170 28.92 -7.00 -5.39
C ARG A 170 29.75 -6.41 -6.52
N LYS A 171 29.20 -6.32 -7.74
CA LYS A 171 29.87 -5.75 -8.91
C LYS A 171 29.68 -4.23 -9.02
N ALA A 172 28.66 -3.68 -8.38
CA ALA A 172 28.35 -2.27 -8.40
C ALA A 172 29.45 -1.42 -7.72
N PRO A 173 29.65 -0.17 -8.18
CA PRO A 173 30.43 0.81 -7.44
C PRO A 173 29.74 1.14 -6.10
N ALA A 174 30.51 1.62 -5.12
CA ALA A 174 29.96 2.08 -3.85
C ALA A 174 28.99 3.25 -4.07
N GLY A 175 27.86 3.25 -3.35
CA GLY A 175 26.77 4.23 -3.54
C GLY A 175 25.74 3.79 -4.57
N CYS A 176 25.49 2.47 -4.63
CA CYS A 176 24.44 1.89 -5.46
C CYS A 176 23.06 2.51 -5.11
N PRO A 177 22.22 2.84 -6.12
CA PRO A 177 21.10 3.78 -5.97
C PRO A 177 19.85 3.23 -5.29
#